data_AF-K9TTZ5-F1
#
_entry.id   AF-K9TTZ5-F1
#
_cell.length_a   1.000
_cell.length_b   1.000
_cell.length_c   1.000
_cell.angle_alpha   90.00
_cell.angle_beta   90.00
_cell.angle_gamma   90.00
#
_symmetry.space_group_name_H-M   'P 1'
#
loop_
_entity.id
_entity.type
_entity.pdbx_description
1 polymer ?
#
loop_
_entity_poly.entity_id
_entity_poly.type
_entity_poly.pdbx_seq_one_letter_code
_entity_poly.pdbx_strand_id
1 'polypeptide(L)'
;MSLTEDILTQLPGDVLSGLRQADRLLASMRTDTTAVPTVVTQSETLLETVDWDVVICGGTLGILIGSALVQRGWRVALLERGILRGRQQEWNISRQELAVFLRLNLLTEAELEQAIATEYNPARVSFHNSGENWGGEIWVKDVLNLGVDPIYLLETLKQKFLAAGGVLLENTPFVSAIVHPNGVLVETGAGSASVQGAGEKKAEEQLPITNYQLPITNNQLPITTRLLIDAMGHLSPMTQQARQGQKPDSICLVVGSCAQGFSQNQTGDLIATFTPIQNRCQYFWEAFPARDGRTTYLFTYMDASPDHLGLEALFEEYLRLLPQYQAVDLDKLHFQRALFGFFPAYHQSPLRTPWNRILPVGDSSGNQSPLSFGGFGAMVRHLERLTLGIHAALSSEQLSASSLSLLAPYQPNLSVTWLFQKAMRADVGGNIPPDRINRLLAVVFLTMQQLGDRVLRPFLQDVVQFLPLTQTLFKTAIAHPLLIAQIIPHVGLGALIDWTIHYTNLGIYSVLSKFSPIIQPWLKNLPTPQQYQYHRWIDAWRYGSGED
;
A
#
# COMPACT_ATOMS: atom_id res chain seq x y z
N MET A 1 -18.76 -28.75 -7.42
CA MET A 1 -17.64 -27.83 -7.17
C MET A 1 -18.23 -26.52 -6.70
N SER A 2 -17.49 -25.73 -5.94
CA SER A 2 -17.87 -24.34 -5.64
C SER A 2 -17.66 -23.46 -6.87
N LEU A 3 -18.28 -22.27 -6.93
CA LEU A 3 -18.04 -21.33 -8.04
C LEU A 3 -16.56 -20.96 -8.12
N THR A 4 -15.90 -20.84 -6.96
CA THR A 4 -14.48 -20.55 -6.84
C THR A 4 -13.63 -21.64 -7.48
N GLU A 5 -13.90 -22.93 -7.19
CA GLU A 5 -13.18 -24.03 -7.81
C GLU A 5 -13.44 -24.09 -9.31
N ASP A 6 -14.70 -23.92 -9.73
CA ASP A 6 -15.10 -23.98 -11.12
C ASP A 6 -14.40 -22.89 -11.95
N ILE A 7 -14.35 -21.64 -11.47
CA ILE A 7 -13.79 -20.51 -12.23
C ILE A 7 -12.26 -20.48 -12.14
N LEU A 8 -11.68 -20.67 -10.95
CA LEU A 8 -10.23 -20.48 -10.77
C LEU A 8 -9.39 -21.60 -11.39
N THR A 9 -9.92 -22.81 -11.55
CA THR A 9 -9.22 -23.91 -12.23
C THR A 9 -9.12 -23.73 -13.73
N GLN A 10 -9.94 -22.86 -14.32
CA GLN A 10 -9.92 -22.54 -15.76
C GLN A 10 -8.91 -21.44 -16.10
N LEU A 11 -8.44 -20.67 -15.11
CA LEU A 11 -7.49 -19.59 -15.32
C LEU A 11 -6.06 -20.12 -15.50
N PRO A 12 -5.22 -19.42 -16.29
CA PRO A 12 -3.84 -19.84 -16.48
C PRO A 12 -3.03 -19.75 -15.18
N GLY A 13 -2.27 -20.81 -14.90
CA GLY A 13 -1.49 -20.95 -13.67
C GLY A 13 -2.28 -21.62 -12.55
N ASP A 14 -1.60 -21.97 -11.46
CA ASP A 14 -2.21 -22.66 -10.31
C ASP A 14 -2.86 -21.66 -9.34
N VAL A 15 -3.86 -20.92 -9.85
CA VAL A 15 -4.50 -19.78 -9.17
C VAL A 15 -5.22 -20.23 -7.89
N LEU A 16 -5.94 -21.36 -7.94
CA LEU A 16 -6.66 -21.91 -6.79
C LEU A 16 -5.70 -22.29 -5.66
N SER A 17 -4.54 -22.91 -5.96
CA SER A 17 -3.55 -23.22 -4.93
C SER A 17 -2.91 -21.96 -4.36
N GLY A 18 -2.71 -20.92 -5.19
CA GLY A 18 -2.27 -19.60 -4.73
C GLY A 18 -3.25 -18.97 -3.74
N LEU A 19 -4.55 -19.03 -4.02
CA LEU A 19 -5.60 -18.55 -3.12
C LEU A 19 -5.57 -19.31 -1.79
N ARG A 20 -5.52 -20.65 -1.85
CA ARG A 20 -5.43 -21.52 -0.67
C ARG A 20 -4.15 -21.29 0.14
N GLN A 21 -3.04 -20.95 -0.51
CA GLN A 21 -1.80 -20.59 0.18
C GLN A 21 -1.94 -19.25 0.91
N ALA A 22 -2.50 -18.23 0.26
CA ALA A 22 -2.77 -16.95 0.90
C ALA A 22 -3.72 -17.11 2.10
N ASP A 23 -4.72 -17.97 1.99
CA ASP A 23 -5.68 -18.23 3.06
C ASP A 23 -5.03 -18.94 4.27
N ARG A 24 -4.10 -19.88 4.04
CA ARG A 24 -3.29 -20.48 5.11
C ARG A 24 -2.39 -19.47 5.82
N LEU A 25 -1.81 -18.52 5.08
CA LEU A 25 -1.00 -17.44 5.66
C LEU A 25 -1.86 -16.52 6.53
N LEU A 26 -3.05 -16.16 6.05
CA LEU A 26 -4.03 -15.38 6.81
C LEU A 26 -4.45 -16.11 8.10
N ALA A 27 -4.77 -17.40 8.01
CA ALA A 27 -5.13 -18.21 9.18
C ALA A 27 -4.00 -18.22 10.22
N SER A 28 -2.76 -18.47 9.79
CA SER A 28 -1.58 -18.47 10.67
C SER A 28 -1.32 -17.13 11.36
N MET A 29 -1.64 -16.02 10.68
CA MET A 29 -1.55 -14.67 11.25
C MET A 29 -2.60 -14.42 12.32
N ARG A 30 -3.82 -14.95 12.16
CA ARG A 30 -4.92 -14.80 13.14
C ARG A 30 -4.71 -15.66 14.39
N THR A 31 -4.08 -16.82 14.25
CA THR A 31 -3.93 -17.80 15.35
C THR A 31 -2.67 -17.64 16.20
N ASP A 32 -1.80 -16.65 15.95
CA ASP A 32 -0.50 -16.47 16.62
C ASP A 32 0.43 -17.70 16.56
N THR A 33 0.24 -18.55 15.55
CA THR A 33 1.02 -19.79 15.42
C THR A 33 2.33 -19.60 14.66
N THR A 34 2.62 -18.38 14.20
CA THR A 34 3.79 -18.09 13.37
C THR A 34 5.00 -17.79 14.25
N ALA A 35 6.08 -18.58 14.10
CA ALA A 35 7.34 -18.29 14.76
C ALA A 35 7.90 -16.95 14.27
N VAL A 36 8.29 -16.08 15.21
CA VAL A 36 8.91 -14.79 14.88
C VAL A 36 10.30 -15.07 14.28
N PRO A 37 10.56 -14.68 13.03
CA PRO A 37 11.88 -14.89 12.43
C PRO A 37 12.94 -14.05 13.15
N THR A 38 14.13 -14.60 13.33
CA THR A 38 15.32 -13.84 13.76
C THR A 38 16.25 -13.73 12.56
N VAL A 39 16.08 -12.67 11.78
CA VAL A 39 16.84 -12.39 10.55
C VAL A 39 17.76 -11.19 10.66
N VAL A 40 17.53 -10.29 11.62
CA VAL A 40 18.42 -9.15 11.92
C VAL A 40 19.13 -9.41 13.23
N THR A 41 20.46 -9.39 13.20
CA THR A 41 21.32 -9.44 14.39
C THR A 41 22.25 -8.23 14.43
N GLN A 42 22.99 -8.07 15.52
CA GLN A 42 23.93 -6.97 15.70
C GLN A 42 25.32 -7.51 16.02
N SER A 43 26.35 -6.82 15.53
CA SER A 43 27.75 -7.06 15.86
C SER A 43 28.40 -5.75 16.31
N GLU A 44 29.34 -5.84 17.25
CA GLU A 44 30.19 -4.73 17.67
C GLU A 44 31.42 -4.55 16.76
N THR A 45 31.72 -5.54 15.92
CA THR A 45 32.86 -5.49 15.00
C THR A 45 32.58 -4.55 13.82
N LEU A 46 33.62 -3.91 13.29
CA LEU A 46 33.50 -3.16 12.04
C LEU A 46 33.58 -4.11 10.84
N LEU A 47 32.86 -3.79 9.78
CA LEU A 47 33.06 -4.39 8.47
C LEU A 47 34.39 -3.94 7.89
N GLU A 48 35.14 -4.86 7.28
CA GLU A 48 36.40 -4.55 6.60
C GLU A 48 36.19 -3.64 5.39
N THR A 49 35.11 -3.87 4.65
CA THR A 49 34.73 -3.11 3.46
C THR A 49 33.23 -2.86 3.43
N VAL A 50 32.82 -1.80 2.74
CA VAL A 50 31.41 -1.46 2.50
C VAL A 50 31.22 -1.16 1.01
N ASP A 51 30.66 -2.15 0.30
CA ASP A 51 30.57 -2.19 -1.16
C ASP A 51 29.53 -1.22 -1.72
N TRP A 52 28.41 -1.06 -1.00
CA TRP A 52 27.26 -0.28 -1.44
C TRP A 52 26.92 0.86 -0.48
N ASP A 53 26.40 1.96 -1.02
CA ASP A 53 25.79 2.99 -0.18
C ASP A 53 24.39 2.55 0.26
N VAL A 54 23.65 1.91 -0.65
CA VAL A 54 22.30 1.40 -0.40
C VAL A 54 22.11 0.01 -0.99
N VAL A 55 21.54 -0.90 -0.21
CA VAL A 55 20.96 -2.15 -0.70
C VAL A 55 19.47 -2.10 -0.44
N ILE A 56 18.66 -2.46 -1.44
CA ILE A 56 17.20 -2.49 -1.35
C ILE A 56 16.73 -3.93 -1.48
N CYS A 57 15.98 -4.43 -0.50
CA CYS A 57 15.35 -5.74 -0.56
C CYS A 57 13.89 -5.61 -1.01
N GLY A 58 13.52 -6.23 -2.12
CA GLY A 58 12.17 -6.14 -2.71
C GLY A 58 12.11 -5.12 -3.84
N GLY A 59 11.91 -5.59 -5.07
CA GLY A 59 12.08 -4.78 -6.28
C GLY A 59 10.83 -4.07 -6.76
N THR A 60 9.63 -4.60 -6.51
CA THR A 60 8.38 -4.09 -7.11
C THR A 60 8.17 -2.60 -6.84
N LEU A 61 8.18 -2.18 -5.57
CA LEU A 61 8.14 -0.76 -5.20
C LEU A 61 9.55 -0.19 -4.93
N GLY A 62 10.52 -1.06 -4.61
CA GLY A 62 11.90 -0.67 -4.34
C GLY A 62 12.60 -0.05 -5.55
N ILE A 63 12.23 -0.42 -6.79
CA ILE A 63 12.84 0.15 -8.00
C ILE A 63 12.53 1.64 -8.17
N LEU A 64 11.38 2.13 -7.67
CA LEU A 64 11.03 3.56 -7.73
C LEU A 64 12.06 4.40 -6.96
N ILE A 65 12.34 4.01 -5.72
CA ILE A 65 13.31 4.73 -4.88
C ILE A 65 14.76 4.40 -5.26
N GLY A 66 15.04 3.17 -5.68
CA GLY A 66 16.36 2.78 -6.20
C GLY A 66 16.77 3.61 -7.40
N SER A 67 15.87 3.81 -8.37
CA SER A 67 16.08 4.67 -9.53
C SER A 67 16.36 6.12 -9.12
N ALA A 68 15.60 6.64 -8.15
CA ALA A 68 15.79 8.00 -7.67
C ALA A 68 17.11 8.19 -6.92
N LEU A 69 17.57 7.19 -6.17
CA LEU A 69 18.82 7.24 -5.43
C LEU A 69 20.05 7.10 -6.33
N VAL A 70 20.03 6.19 -7.31
CA VAL A 70 21.16 6.00 -8.23
C VAL A 70 21.37 7.21 -9.13
N GLN A 71 20.29 7.85 -9.60
CA GLN A 71 20.37 9.11 -10.38
C GLN A 71 20.96 10.28 -9.57
N ARG A 72 20.99 10.16 -8.24
CA ARG A 72 21.62 11.14 -7.34
C ARG A 72 23.08 10.80 -7.01
N GLY A 73 23.63 9.77 -7.66
CA GLY A 73 25.04 9.38 -7.55
C GLY A 73 25.36 8.37 -6.43
N TRP A 74 24.35 7.76 -5.81
CA TRP A 74 24.59 6.69 -4.83
C TRP A 74 24.86 5.35 -5.50
N ARG A 75 25.75 4.54 -4.93
CA ARG A 75 25.91 3.14 -5.34
C ARG A 75 24.77 2.32 -4.76
N VAL A 76 23.87 1.87 -5.62
CA VAL A 76 22.65 1.14 -5.22
C VAL A 76 22.64 -0.26 -5.81
N ALA A 77 22.45 -1.26 -4.95
CA ALA A 77 22.09 -2.61 -5.35
C ALA A 77 20.63 -2.91 -4.95
N LEU A 78 19.90 -3.63 -5.80
CA LEU A 78 18.53 -4.06 -5.55
C LEU A 78 18.46 -5.59 -5.60
N LEU A 79 17.94 -6.18 -4.54
CA LEU A 79 17.72 -7.63 -4.40
C LEU A 79 16.24 -7.94 -4.67
N GLU A 80 15.99 -8.88 -5.57
CA GLU A 80 14.66 -9.41 -5.84
C GLU A 80 14.68 -10.94 -5.75
N ARG A 81 13.71 -11.52 -5.04
CA ARG A 81 13.60 -12.97 -4.86
C ARG A 81 13.34 -13.69 -6.17
N GLY A 82 12.61 -13.06 -7.09
CA GLY A 82 12.34 -13.59 -8.42
C GLY A 82 12.92 -12.69 -9.51
N ILE A 83 12.21 -12.64 -10.64
CA ILE A 83 12.46 -11.66 -11.71
C ILE A 83 11.68 -10.39 -11.38
N LEU A 84 12.33 -9.24 -11.45
CA LEU A 84 11.66 -7.95 -11.27
C LEU A 84 10.79 -7.67 -12.49
N ARG A 85 9.47 -7.81 -12.33
CA ARG A 85 8.49 -7.58 -13.38
C ARG A 85 7.20 -7.04 -12.79
N GLY A 86 6.59 -6.09 -13.51
CA GLY A 86 5.23 -5.65 -13.22
C GLY A 86 4.20 -6.76 -13.40
N ARG A 87 3.09 -6.65 -12.67
CA ARG A 87 1.92 -7.51 -12.85
C ARG A 87 1.03 -6.95 -13.95
N GLN A 88 0.21 -7.79 -14.58
CA GLN A 88 -0.79 -7.35 -15.57
C GLN A 88 -1.92 -6.51 -14.97
N GLN A 89 -2.15 -6.62 -13.66
CA GLN A 89 -3.15 -5.84 -12.95
C GLN A 89 -2.70 -4.38 -12.89
N GLU A 90 -3.51 -3.47 -13.44
CA GLU A 90 -3.28 -2.04 -13.38
C GLU A 90 -3.35 -1.50 -11.94
N TRP A 91 -2.60 -0.43 -11.66
CA TRP A 91 -2.69 0.31 -10.40
C TRP A 91 -3.51 1.58 -10.58
N ASN A 92 -4.59 1.72 -9.80
CA ASN A 92 -5.43 2.90 -9.83
C ASN A 92 -4.81 4.06 -9.04
N ILE A 93 -4.72 5.24 -9.65
CA ILE A 93 -4.14 6.44 -9.04
C ILE A 93 -4.73 7.71 -9.65
N SER A 94 -4.56 8.85 -8.99
CA SER A 94 -4.98 10.16 -9.51
C SER A 94 -3.82 10.83 -10.28
N ARG A 95 -4.14 11.60 -11.33
CA ARG A 95 -3.13 12.25 -12.19
C ARG A 95 -2.09 13.09 -11.45
N GLN A 96 -2.51 13.83 -10.42
CA GLN A 96 -1.61 14.70 -9.65
C GLN A 96 -0.50 13.92 -8.93
N GLU A 97 -0.80 12.71 -8.45
CA GLU A 97 0.16 11.89 -7.69
C GLU A 97 1.33 11.43 -8.60
N LEU A 98 1.05 11.19 -9.88
CA LEU A 98 2.05 10.77 -10.87
C LEU A 98 3.07 11.86 -11.23
N ALA A 99 2.78 13.13 -10.95
CA ALA A 99 3.69 14.24 -11.24
C ALA A 99 5.05 14.12 -10.53
N VAL A 100 5.12 13.33 -9.45
CA VAL A 100 6.39 13.05 -8.75
C VAL A 100 7.42 12.37 -9.65
N PHE A 101 7.00 11.52 -10.59
CA PHE A 101 7.93 10.85 -11.51
C PHE A 101 8.65 11.87 -12.41
N LEU A 102 7.93 12.90 -12.86
CA LEU A 102 8.51 13.99 -13.66
C LEU A 102 9.41 14.89 -12.80
N ARG A 103 8.95 15.28 -11.60
CA ARG A 103 9.73 16.15 -10.68
C ARG A 103 11.06 15.52 -10.25
N LEU A 104 11.09 14.19 -10.14
CA LEU A 104 12.30 13.42 -9.83
C LEU A 104 13.09 13.00 -11.08
N ASN A 105 12.66 13.38 -12.29
CA ASN A 105 13.24 12.97 -13.58
C ASN A 105 13.33 11.43 -13.76
N LEU A 106 12.41 10.70 -13.12
CA LEU A 106 12.30 9.25 -13.24
C LEU A 106 11.62 8.84 -14.54
N LEU A 107 10.72 9.68 -15.05
CA LEU A 107 10.05 9.51 -16.34
C LEU A 107 10.04 10.85 -17.07
N THR A 108 10.03 10.80 -18.40
CA THR A 108 9.63 11.90 -19.27
C THR A 108 8.11 11.99 -19.34
N GLU A 109 7.55 13.09 -19.87
CA GLU A 109 6.10 13.19 -20.09
C GLU A 109 5.59 12.06 -21.00
N ALA A 110 6.33 11.76 -22.08
CA ALA A 110 5.95 10.71 -23.02
C ALA A 110 5.94 9.31 -22.36
N GLU A 111 6.95 9.01 -21.55
CA GLU A 111 7.01 7.74 -20.80
C GLU A 111 5.89 7.66 -19.75
N LEU A 112 5.56 8.78 -19.10
CA LEU A 112 4.46 8.80 -18.13
C LEU A 112 3.10 8.55 -18.80
N GLU A 113 2.81 9.23 -19.92
CA GLU A 113 1.57 8.99 -20.66
C GLU A 113 1.49 7.57 -21.20
N GLN A 114 2.62 6.99 -21.66
CA GLN A 114 2.67 5.59 -22.08
C GLN A 114 2.44 4.60 -20.92
N ALA A 115 2.81 4.97 -19.68
CA ALA A 115 2.56 4.17 -18.50
C ALA A 115 1.08 4.18 -18.06
N ILE A 116 0.29 5.15 -18.51
CA ILE A 116 -1.15 5.21 -18.23
C ILE A 116 -1.87 4.31 -19.24
N ALA A 117 -2.34 3.15 -18.78
CA ALA A 117 -3.04 2.17 -19.59
C ALA A 117 -4.50 2.58 -19.86
N THR A 118 -5.15 3.12 -18.85
CA THR A 118 -6.56 3.49 -18.90
C THR A 118 -6.80 4.81 -18.19
N GLU A 119 -7.79 5.54 -18.70
CA GLU A 119 -8.34 6.73 -18.07
C GLU A 119 -9.86 6.65 -18.22
N TYR A 120 -10.59 6.82 -17.12
CA TYR A 120 -12.05 6.83 -17.13
C TYR A 120 -12.58 7.99 -16.29
N ASN A 121 -13.83 8.38 -16.54
CA ASN A 121 -14.54 9.37 -15.76
C ASN A 121 -16.04 9.27 -16.11
N PRO A 122 -16.96 9.42 -15.15
CA PRO A 122 -16.76 9.60 -13.69
C PRO A 122 -16.59 8.29 -12.91
N ALA A 123 -16.27 8.42 -11.62
CA ALA A 123 -16.32 7.35 -10.63
C ALA A 123 -17.47 7.57 -9.63
N ARG A 124 -18.04 6.49 -9.11
CA ARG A 124 -19.21 6.50 -8.22
C ARG A 124 -18.84 6.09 -6.80
N VAL A 125 -19.51 6.71 -5.84
CA VAL A 125 -19.60 6.29 -4.44
C VAL A 125 -21.08 6.06 -4.13
N SER A 126 -21.43 4.90 -3.58
CA SER A 126 -22.83 4.56 -3.30
C SER A 126 -22.94 3.55 -2.16
N PHE A 127 -24.00 3.63 -1.36
CA PHE A 127 -24.21 2.69 -0.26
C PHE A 127 -25.61 2.09 -0.30
N HIS A 128 -25.70 0.81 0.05
CA HIS A 128 -26.94 0.05 0.09
C HIS A 128 -27.95 0.73 1.00
N ASN A 129 -29.20 0.77 0.55
CA ASN A 129 -30.30 1.30 1.31
C ASN A 129 -31.47 0.31 1.19
N SER A 130 -31.97 -0.14 2.34
CA SER A 130 -33.07 -1.10 2.46
C SER A 130 -34.47 -0.51 2.28
N GLY A 131 -34.58 0.70 1.72
CA GLY A 131 -35.85 1.39 1.44
C GLY A 131 -36.19 2.53 2.39
N GLU A 132 -35.23 3.00 3.17
CA GLU A 132 -35.35 4.20 4.01
C GLU A 132 -34.94 5.46 3.22
N ASN A 133 -35.31 6.67 3.67
CA ASN A 133 -34.95 7.92 2.97
C ASN A 133 -33.51 8.39 3.27
N TRP A 134 -32.49 7.57 3.00
CA TRP A 134 -31.08 7.97 3.07
C TRP A 134 -30.25 7.33 1.95
N GLY A 135 -29.11 7.93 1.61
CA GLY A 135 -28.26 7.46 0.51
C GLY A 135 -28.50 8.18 -0.81
N GLY A 136 -27.96 7.60 -1.87
CA GLY A 136 -27.82 8.23 -3.18
C GLY A 136 -26.46 7.90 -3.79
N GLU A 137 -26.31 8.23 -5.08
CA GLU A 137 -25.04 8.09 -5.77
C GLU A 137 -24.31 9.43 -5.77
N ILE A 138 -23.03 9.38 -5.43
CA ILE A 138 -22.12 10.52 -5.51
C ILE A 138 -21.17 10.24 -6.66
N TRP A 139 -21.14 11.14 -7.62
CA TRP A 139 -20.30 11.04 -8.81
C TRP A 139 -19.15 12.04 -8.71
N VAL A 140 -17.92 11.54 -8.83
CA VAL A 140 -16.70 12.32 -8.77
C VAL A 140 -15.88 12.13 -10.04
N LYS A 141 -14.98 13.09 -10.30
CA LYS A 141 -14.03 13.03 -11.41
C LYS A 141 -12.62 13.12 -10.88
N ASP A 142 -11.68 12.54 -11.63
CA ASP A 142 -10.24 12.72 -11.44
C ASP A 142 -9.70 12.16 -10.10
N VAL A 143 -10.38 11.14 -9.56
CA VAL A 143 -10.01 10.43 -8.33
C VAL A 143 -9.82 8.96 -8.67
N LEU A 144 -8.60 8.43 -8.47
CA LEU A 144 -8.23 7.03 -8.78
C LEU A 144 -8.65 6.60 -10.21
N ASN A 145 -8.69 7.56 -11.11
CA ASN A 145 -9.36 7.44 -12.41
C ASN A 145 -8.41 6.99 -13.53
N LEU A 146 -7.12 6.88 -13.22
CA LEU A 146 -6.10 6.37 -14.12
C LEU A 146 -5.68 4.98 -13.68
N GLY A 147 -5.61 4.04 -14.63
CA GLY A 147 -4.96 2.76 -14.44
C GLY A 147 -3.54 2.80 -15.02
N VAL A 148 -2.54 2.61 -14.16
CA VAL A 148 -1.12 2.56 -14.54
C VAL A 148 -0.73 1.13 -14.87
N ASP A 149 -0.01 0.94 -15.99
CA ASP A 149 0.57 -0.34 -16.43
C ASP A 149 1.87 -0.63 -15.65
N PRO A 150 1.86 -1.58 -14.70
CA PRO A 150 3.08 -1.88 -13.93
C PRO A 150 4.15 -2.55 -14.78
N ILE A 151 3.78 -3.28 -15.84
CA ILE A 151 4.75 -3.95 -16.71
C ILE A 151 5.61 -2.90 -17.39
N TYR A 152 4.97 -1.91 -18.02
CA TYR A 152 5.68 -0.83 -18.69
C TYR A 152 6.41 0.08 -17.69
N LEU A 153 5.74 0.50 -16.61
CA LEU A 153 6.33 1.41 -15.62
C LEU A 153 7.58 0.82 -14.98
N LEU A 154 7.49 -0.41 -14.45
CA LEU A 154 8.62 -1.02 -13.74
C LEU A 154 9.76 -1.36 -14.69
N GLU A 155 9.49 -1.80 -15.92
CA GLU A 155 10.53 -2.05 -16.91
C GLU A 155 11.25 -0.74 -17.30
N THR A 156 10.51 0.34 -17.51
CA THR A 156 11.09 1.66 -17.82
C THR A 156 12.00 2.14 -16.68
N LEU A 157 11.53 2.04 -15.43
CA LEU A 157 12.33 2.40 -14.25
C LEU A 157 13.56 1.48 -14.09
N LYS A 158 13.39 0.16 -14.31
CA LYS A 158 14.48 -0.82 -14.29
C LYS A 158 15.57 -0.46 -15.30
N GLN A 159 15.22 -0.12 -16.54
CA GLN A 159 16.21 0.27 -17.55
C GLN A 159 16.93 1.56 -17.17
N LYS A 160 16.22 2.57 -16.65
CA LYS A 160 16.85 3.81 -16.16
C LYS A 160 17.77 3.58 -14.97
N PHE A 161 17.38 2.69 -14.05
CA PHE A 161 18.21 2.29 -12.91
C PHE A 161 19.52 1.65 -13.36
N LEU A 162 19.45 0.68 -14.29
CA LEU A 162 20.62 0.00 -14.83
C LEU A 162 21.51 0.97 -15.63
N ALA A 163 20.92 1.82 -16.47
CA ALA A 163 21.64 2.81 -17.25
C ALA A 163 22.37 3.85 -16.37
N ALA A 164 21.84 4.14 -15.18
CA ALA A 164 22.46 5.01 -14.19
C ALA A 164 23.55 4.31 -13.34
N GLY A 165 23.82 3.03 -13.58
CA GLY A 165 24.85 2.25 -12.87
C GLY A 165 24.35 1.48 -11.65
N GLY A 166 23.03 1.36 -11.48
CA GLY A 166 22.42 0.53 -10.45
C GLY A 166 22.60 -0.95 -10.75
N VAL A 167 22.75 -1.77 -9.72
CA VAL A 167 22.90 -3.23 -9.87
C VAL A 167 21.63 -3.95 -9.42
N LEU A 168 21.04 -4.73 -10.31
CA LEU A 168 19.88 -5.56 -10.03
C LEU A 168 20.30 -7.02 -9.88
N LEU A 169 19.99 -7.60 -8.73
CA LEU A 169 20.23 -9.00 -8.40
C LEU A 169 18.88 -9.72 -8.32
N GLU A 170 18.44 -10.26 -9.46
CA GLU A 170 17.25 -11.12 -9.55
C GLU A 170 17.56 -12.53 -9.02
N ASN A 171 16.50 -13.25 -8.65
CA ASN A 171 16.60 -14.59 -8.04
C ASN A 171 17.57 -14.62 -6.85
N THR A 172 17.60 -13.53 -6.08
CA THR A 172 18.51 -13.30 -4.96
C THR A 172 17.68 -12.93 -3.73
N PRO A 173 17.03 -13.91 -3.06
CA PRO A 173 16.25 -13.65 -1.86
C PRO A 173 17.13 -13.15 -0.71
N PHE A 174 16.61 -12.18 0.04
CA PHE A 174 17.13 -11.85 1.37
C PHE A 174 16.98 -13.04 2.32
N VAL A 175 18.04 -13.34 3.09
CA VAL A 175 18.03 -14.37 4.14
C VAL A 175 18.17 -13.74 5.52
N SER A 176 19.23 -12.96 5.73
CA SER A 176 19.52 -12.34 7.02
C SER A 176 20.34 -11.04 6.86
N ALA A 177 20.44 -10.26 7.93
CA ALA A 177 21.27 -9.09 8.04
C ALA A 177 21.99 -9.05 9.40
N ILE A 178 23.25 -8.64 9.39
CA ILE A 178 24.03 -8.33 10.59
C ILE A 178 24.35 -6.84 10.56
N VAL A 179 23.87 -6.11 11.55
CA VAL A 179 24.12 -4.66 11.67
C VAL A 179 25.42 -4.44 12.43
N HIS A 180 26.36 -3.79 11.76
CA HIS A 180 27.66 -3.37 12.30
C HIS A 180 27.65 -1.84 12.54
N PRO A 181 28.61 -1.28 13.31
CA PRO A 181 28.66 0.16 13.54
C PRO A 181 28.84 0.98 12.24
N ASN A 182 29.58 0.46 11.26
CA ASN A 182 29.89 1.13 9.99
C ASN A 182 29.07 0.64 8.77
N GLY A 183 28.20 -0.36 8.91
CA GLY A 183 27.41 -0.88 7.79
C GLY A 183 26.51 -2.04 8.17
N VAL A 184 25.93 -2.70 7.17
CA VAL A 184 25.11 -3.90 7.30
C VAL A 184 25.68 -4.96 6.37
N LEU A 185 25.91 -6.16 6.89
CA LEU A 185 26.20 -7.35 6.10
C LEU A 185 24.87 -8.02 5.78
N VAL A 186 24.59 -8.23 4.50
CA VAL A 186 23.36 -8.86 4.01
C VAL A 186 23.69 -10.24 3.45
N GLU A 187 23.05 -11.25 4.01
CA GLU A 187 23.12 -12.62 3.53
C GLU A 187 21.98 -12.87 2.53
N THR A 188 22.35 -13.46 1.39
CA THR A 188 21.41 -13.79 0.32
C THR A 188 21.37 -15.29 0.10
N GLY A 189 20.21 -15.79 -0.32
CA GLY A 189 20.01 -17.19 -0.69
C GLY A 189 20.30 -17.41 -2.17
N ALA A 190 20.65 -18.64 -2.53
CA ALA A 190 20.61 -19.05 -3.93
C ALA A 190 19.14 -19.08 -4.38
N GLY A 191 18.79 -18.30 -5.41
CA GLY A 191 17.51 -18.46 -6.08
C GLY A 191 17.37 -19.88 -6.60
N SER A 192 16.26 -20.53 -6.28
CA SER A 192 15.91 -21.78 -6.95
C SER A 192 15.60 -21.42 -8.40
N ALA A 193 16.57 -21.66 -9.30
CA ALA A 193 16.25 -21.84 -10.71
C ALA A 193 15.27 -23.01 -10.76
N SER A 194 13.99 -22.71 -11.00
CA SER A 194 13.00 -23.75 -11.25
C SER A 194 13.47 -24.53 -12.47
N VAL A 195 13.84 -25.79 -12.23
CA VAL A 195 14.02 -26.78 -13.28
C VAL A 195 12.65 -26.94 -13.94
N GLN A 196 12.40 -26.20 -15.01
CA GLN A 196 11.34 -26.53 -15.94
C GLN A 196 11.78 -27.77 -16.70
N GLY A 197 11.00 -28.84 -16.52
CA GLY A 197 11.16 -30.08 -17.26
C GLY A 197 11.15 -29.83 -18.76
N ALA A 198 11.94 -30.65 -19.46
CA ALA A 198 12.01 -30.71 -20.90
C ALA A 198 10.59 -30.83 -21.52
N GLY A 199 10.19 -29.79 -22.24
CA GLY A 199 9.01 -29.74 -23.09
C GLY A 199 9.32 -28.81 -24.27
N GLU A 200 9.03 -29.28 -25.48
CA GLU A 200 9.62 -28.84 -26.73
C GLU A 200 9.30 -27.39 -27.18
N LYS A 201 10.25 -26.84 -27.94
CA LYS A 201 10.29 -25.53 -28.61
C LYS A 201 9.02 -25.19 -29.41
N LYS A 202 8.61 -23.91 -29.37
CA LYS A 202 8.27 -23.11 -30.58
C LYS A 202 8.71 -21.64 -30.40
N ALA A 203 9.14 -21.07 -31.52
CA ALA A 203 9.88 -19.82 -31.64
C ALA A 203 8.97 -18.59 -31.67
N GLU A 204 9.43 -17.49 -31.05
CA GLU A 204 8.99 -16.12 -31.35
C GLU A 204 10.11 -15.13 -30.97
N GLU A 205 10.10 -13.97 -31.64
CA GLU A 205 11.24 -13.13 -32.04
C GLU A 205 12.09 -12.51 -30.92
N GLN A 206 13.40 -12.48 -31.18
CA GLN A 206 14.45 -11.89 -30.33
C GLN A 206 14.55 -10.37 -30.54
N LEU A 207 14.37 -9.59 -29.46
CA LEU A 207 15.00 -8.29 -29.31
C LEU A 207 16.37 -8.47 -28.62
N PRO A 208 17.39 -7.64 -28.93
CA PRO A 208 18.76 -7.88 -28.51
C PRO A 208 18.92 -7.63 -27.00
N ILE A 209 18.95 -8.70 -26.23
CA ILE A 209 19.33 -8.70 -24.81
C ILE A 209 20.85 -8.52 -24.76
N THR A 210 21.33 -7.38 -24.30
CA THR A 210 22.74 -7.23 -23.90
C THR A 210 22.97 -8.02 -22.62
N ASN A 211 23.37 -9.28 -22.77
CA ASN A 211 23.80 -10.15 -21.68
C ASN A 211 25.11 -9.62 -21.06
N TYR A 212 25.01 -8.77 -20.05
CA TYR A 212 26.01 -8.71 -19.00
C TYR A 212 25.60 -9.69 -17.89
N GLN A 213 25.83 -10.99 -18.15
CA GLN A 213 25.80 -12.00 -17.11
C GLN A 213 27.12 -11.96 -16.36
N LEU A 214 27.09 -11.51 -15.10
CA LEU A 214 28.15 -11.85 -14.16
C LEU A 214 28.14 -13.36 -13.94
N PRO A 215 29.30 -14.00 -13.71
CA PRO A 215 29.38 -15.44 -13.52
C PRO A 215 28.55 -15.84 -12.30
N ILE A 216 27.61 -16.76 -12.47
CA ILE A 216 26.87 -17.38 -11.37
C ILE A 216 27.86 -18.29 -10.64
N THR A 217 28.59 -17.75 -9.67
CA THR A 217 29.33 -18.56 -8.70
C THR A 217 28.39 -18.94 -7.57
N ASN A 218 28.33 -20.24 -7.30
CA ASN A 218 27.48 -20.94 -6.31
C ASN A 218 27.81 -20.62 -4.82
N ASN A 219 28.24 -19.39 -4.54
CA ASN A 219 28.43 -18.79 -3.22
C ASN A 219 28.36 -17.28 -3.48
N GLN A 220 27.17 -16.67 -3.37
CA GLN A 220 27.11 -15.21 -3.37
C GLN A 220 27.80 -14.73 -2.09
N LEU A 221 28.92 -14.03 -2.26
CA LEU A 221 29.60 -13.35 -1.16
C LEU A 221 28.60 -12.44 -0.43
N PRO A 222 28.68 -12.33 0.91
CA PRO A 222 27.81 -11.44 1.66
C PRO A 222 27.93 -10.00 1.14
N ILE A 223 26.78 -9.35 0.94
CA ILE A 223 26.73 -7.99 0.37
C ILE A 223 26.85 -7.00 1.53
N THR A 224 27.78 -6.05 1.47
CA THR A 224 27.94 -5.03 2.50
C THR A 224 27.37 -3.69 2.06
N THR A 225 26.66 -2.99 2.95
CA THR A 225 26.02 -1.70 2.64
C THR A 225 26.05 -0.70 3.79
N ARG A 226 26.01 0.61 3.52
CA ARG A 226 25.84 1.65 4.55
C ARG A 226 24.41 1.72 5.08
N LEU A 227 23.43 1.53 4.21
CA LEU A 227 21.98 1.52 4.50
C LEU A 227 21.31 0.33 3.79
N LEU A 228 20.49 -0.41 4.54
CA LEU A 228 19.60 -1.44 4.02
C LEU A 228 18.17 -0.89 4.00
N ILE A 229 17.52 -0.94 2.85
CA ILE A 229 16.10 -0.56 2.68
C ILE A 229 15.26 -1.83 2.57
N ASP A 230 14.29 -1.97 3.47
CA ASP A 230 13.31 -3.05 3.44
C ASP A 230 12.06 -2.59 2.65
N ALA A 231 11.90 -3.12 1.44
CA ALA A 231 10.76 -2.92 0.55
C ALA A 231 10.07 -4.25 0.16
N MET A 232 10.19 -5.29 1.00
CA MET A 232 9.64 -6.63 0.73
C MET A 232 8.13 -6.76 1.05
N GLY A 233 7.54 -5.74 1.66
CA GLY A 233 6.13 -5.62 1.98
C GLY A 233 5.73 -6.19 3.34
N HIS A 234 4.42 -6.34 3.58
CA HIS A 234 3.88 -6.72 4.90
C HIS A 234 4.44 -8.02 5.48
N LEU A 235 4.80 -8.96 4.60
CA LEU A 235 5.36 -10.25 4.99
C LEU A 235 6.89 -10.22 5.08
N SER A 236 7.52 -9.04 5.04
CA SER A 236 8.95 -8.89 5.27
C SER A 236 9.37 -9.58 6.59
N PRO A 237 10.39 -10.45 6.59
CA PRO A 237 10.87 -11.07 7.81
C PRO A 237 11.48 -10.05 8.78
N MET A 238 12.05 -8.95 8.28
CA MET A 238 12.53 -7.84 9.12
C MET A 238 11.37 -7.12 9.81
N THR A 239 10.27 -6.88 9.08
CA THR A 239 9.06 -6.29 9.63
C THR A 239 8.42 -7.21 10.68
N GLN A 240 8.34 -8.51 10.40
CA GLN A 240 7.83 -9.50 11.37
C GLN A 240 8.68 -9.56 12.64
N GLN A 241 10.01 -9.55 12.50
CA GLN A 241 10.92 -9.49 13.65
C GLN A 241 10.76 -8.18 14.43
N ALA A 242 10.64 -7.03 13.77
CA ALA A 242 10.47 -5.74 14.45
C ALA A 242 9.16 -5.68 15.25
N ARG A 243 8.11 -6.35 14.75
CA ARG A 243 6.80 -6.45 15.42
C ARG A 243 6.74 -7.52 16.51
N GLN A 244 7.72 -8.41 16.62
CA GLN A 244 7.79 -9.42 17.69
C GLN A 244 6.51 -10.27 17.82
N GLY A 245 5.89 -10.63 16.69
CA GLY A 245 4.65 -11.42 16.68
C GLY A 245 3.39 -10.65 17.09
N GLN A 246 3.44 -9.32 17.18
CA GLN A 246 2.25 -8.51 17.41
C GLN A 246 1.17 -8.81 16.35
N LYS A 247 -0.05 -9.05 16.82
CA LYS A 247 -1.23 -9.19 15.98
C LYS A 247 -1.62 -7.87 15.33
N PRO A 248 -2.08 -7.86 14.07
CA PRO A 248 -2.71 -6.68 13.50
C PRO A 248 -4.00 -6.34 14.24
N ASP A 249 -4.28 -5.04 14.38
CA ASP A 249 -5.51 -4.53 15.00
C ASP A 249 -6.73 -4.66 14.07
N SER A 250 -6.46 -4.71 12.77
CA SER A 250 -7.44 -4.99 11.73
C SER A 250 -6.79 -5.63 10.52
N ILE A 251 -7.57 -6.38 9.77
CA ILE A 251 -7.18 -6.97 8.49
C ILE A 251 -8.23 -6.53 7.46
N CYS A 252 -7.78 -6.06 6.30
CA CYS A 252 -8.63 -5.96 5.12
C CYS A 252 -8.40 -7.17 4.23
N LEU A 253 -9.47 -7.87 3.89
CA LEU A 253 -9.43 -8.91 2.87
C LEU A 253 -9.95 -8.33 1.56
N VAL A 254 -9.26 -8.64 0.46
CA VAL A 254 -9.70 -8.30 -0.89
C VAL A 254 -9.68 -9.54 -1.76
N VAL A 255 -10.72 -9.71 -2.56
CA VAL A 255 -10.83 -10.69 -3.64
C VAL A 255 -11.42 -10.00 -4.86
N GLY A 256 -11.19 -10.53 -6.05
CA GLY A 256 -11.70 -9.91 -7.26
C GLY A 256 -11.24 -10.62 -8.51
N SER A 257 -11.60 -10.06 -9.66
CA SER A 257 -11.16 -10.53 -10.96
C SER A 257 -11.13 -9.40 -11.97
N CYS A 258 -10.41 -9.62 -13.07
CA CYS A 258 -10.62 -8.88 -14.29
C CYS A 258 -11.26 -9.81 -15.32
N ALA A 259 -12.34 -9.36 -15.95
CA ALA A 259 -13.06 -10.12 -16.95
C ALA A 259 -13.55 -9.22 -18.10
N GLN A 260 -13.78 -9.86 -19.25
CA GLN A 260 -14.49 -9.27 -20.38
C GLN A 260 -15.96 -9.72 -20.35
N GLY A 261 -16.84 -9.07 -21.13
CA GLY A 261 -18.26 -9.43 -21.24
C GLY A 261 -19.22 -8.52 -20.48
N PHE A 262 -18.71 -7.51 -19.75
CA PHE A 262 -19.54 -6.49 -19.10
C PHE A 262 -20.21 -5.55 -20.13
N SER A 263 -21.49 -5.23 -19.91
CA SER A 263 -22.26 -4.31 -20.76
C SER A 263 -21.91 -2.83 -20.55
N GLN A 264 -21.43 -2.47 -19.36
CA GLN A 264 -21.07 -1.10 -18.95
C GLN A 264 -19.63 -1.08 -18.43
N ASN A 265 -18.78 -0.27 -19.05
CA ASN A 265 -17.38 -0.17 -18.66
C ASN A 265 -16.77 1.23 -18.86
N GLN A 266 -17.59 2.28 -18.76
CA GLN A 266 -17.15 3.67 -18.93
C GLN A 266 -16.96 4.40 -17.61
N THR A 267 -17.51 3.87 -16.52
CA THR A 267 -17.45 4.44 -15.17
C THR A 267 -16.81 3.46 -14.19
N GLY A 268 -16.31 4.00 -13.08
CA GLY A 268 -15.81 3.21 -11.96
C GLY A 268 -16.68 3.32 -10.71
N ASP A 269 -16.49 2.41 -9.77
CA ASP A 269 -16.98 2.50 -8.39
C ASP A 269 -15.74 2.59 -7.47
N LEU A 270 -15.60 3.70 -6.74
CA LEU A 270 -14.52 3.90 -5.78
C LEU A 270 -14.79 3.17 -4.47
N ILE A 271 -16.04 3.19 -4.03
CA ILE A 271 -16.53 2.40 -2.90
C ILE A 271 -18.04 2.29 -3.03
N ALA A 272 -18.51 1.07 -3.20
CA ALA A 272 -19.92 0.74 -3.33
C ALA A 272 -20.34 -0.32 -2.30
N THR A 273 -21.55 -0.23 -1.78
CA THR A 273 -22.21 -1.36 -1.14
C THR A 273 -23.60 -1.52 -1.74
N PHE A 274 -24.04 -2.77 -1.94
CA PHE A 274 -25.40 -3.07 -2.38
C PHE A 274 -26.07 -4.18 -1.56
N THR A 275 -25.40 -4.65 -0.51
CA THR A 275 -25.92 -5.59 0.47
C THR A 275 -25.87 -4.99 1.88
N PRO A 276 -26.76 -5.44 2.79
CA PRO A 276 -26.54 -5.27 4.22
C PRO A 276 -25.31 -6.08 4.68
N ILE A 277 -24.97 -5.98 5.96
CA ILE A 277 -24.00 -6.87 6.60
C ILE A 277 -24.40 -8.33 6.39
N GLN A 278 -23.47 -9.14 5.88
CA GLN A 278 -23.62 -10.57 5.63
C GLN A 278 -22.38 -11.29 6.15
N ASN A 279 -22.54 -12.50 6.72
CA ASN A 279 -21.41 -13.28 7.27
C ASN A 279 -20.51 -12.47 8.23
N ARG A 280 -21.11 -11.55 9.01
CA ARG A 280 -20.39 -10.61 9.88
C ARG A 280 -19.33 -9.78 9.14
N CYS A 281 -19.63 -9.42 7.90
CA CYS A 281 -18.79 -8.58 7.06
C CYS A 281 -19.67 -7.50 6.43
N GLN A 282 -19.17 -6.27 6.36
CA GLN A 282 -19.70 -5.31 5.40
C GLN A 282 -18.94 -5.51 4.10
N TYR A 283 -19.66 -5.91 3.06
CA TYR A 283 -19.10 -6.09 1.73
C TYR A 283 -19.04 -4.76 1.00
N PHE A 284 -17.80 -4.33 0.72
CA PHE A 284 -17.48 -3.17 -0.09
C PHE A 284 -17.02 -3.61 -1.46
N TRP A 285 -17.42 -2.87 -2.48
CA TRP A 285 -17.15 -3.16 -3.87
C TRP A 285 -16.43 -2.00 -4.53
N GLU A 286 -15.48 -2.36 -5.37
CA GLU A 286 -14.80 -1.47 -6.28
C GLU A 286 -14.90 -2.02 -7.69
N ALA A 287 -14.94 -1.13 -8.67
CA ALA A 287 -14.94 -1.54 -10.06
C ALA A 287 -14.27 -0.49 -10.94
N PHE A 288 -13.36 -0.92 -11.81
CA PHE A 288 -12.57 -0.04 -12.65
C PHE A 288 -12.52 -0.56 -14.08
N PRO A 289 -12.76 0.31 -15.08
CA PRO A 289 -12.35 0.01 -16.45
C PRO A 289 -10.85 -0.32 -16.50
N ALA A 290 -10.50 -1.34 -17.26
CA ALA A 290 -9.13 -1.82 -17.45
C ALA A 290 -8.90 -2.18 -18.92
N ARG A 291 -7.65 -2.24 -19.37
CA ARG A 291 -7.29 -2.56 -20.76
C ARG A 291 -7.89 -3.90 -21.22
N ASP A 292 -7.89 -4.89 -20.32
CA ASP A 292 -8.34 -6.24 -20.62
C ASP A 292 -9.81 -6.50 -20.25
N GLY A 293 -10.58 -5.44 -19.96
CA GLY A 293 -12.00 -5.56 -19.60
C GLY A 293 -12.37 -4.67 -18.41
N ARG A 294 -12.97 -5.26 -17.39
CA ARG A 294 -13.32 -4.56 -16.15
C ARG A 294 -12.75 -5.32 -14.97
N THR A 295 -12.09 -4.61 -14.08
CA THR A 295 -11.63 -5.17 -12.81
C THR A 295 -12.67 -4.87 -11.75
N THR A 296 -13.12 -5.88 -11.01
CA THR A 296 -14.02 -5.71 -9.88
C THR A 296 -13.45 -6.38 -8.64
N TYR A 297 -13.59 -5.71 -7.51
CA TYR A 297 -13.13 -6.20 -6.21
C TYR A 297 -14.29 -6.25 -5.22
N LEU A 298 -14.23 -7.24 -4.35
CA LEU A 298 -14.96 -7.31 -3.09
C LEU A 298 -13.93 -7.25 -1.97
N PHE A 299 -14.11 -6.31 -1.04
CA PHE A 299 -13.28 -6.22 0.16
C PHE A 299 -14.10 -6.01 1.42
N THR A 300 -13.50 -6.33 2.56
CA THR A 300 -14.12 -6.13 3.88
C THR A 300 -13.04 -5.90 4.94
N TYR A 301 -13.34 -4.99 5.88
CA TYR A 301 -12.53 -4.77 7.07
C TYR A 301 -13.02 -5.68 8.20
N MET A 302 -12.08 -6.23 8.96
CA MET A 302 -12.37 -7.10 10.10
C MET A 302 -11.29 -6.96 11.18
N ASP A 303 -11.60 -7.43 12.38
CA ASP A 303 -10.58 -7.67 13.38
C ASP A 303 -9.76 -8.94 13.03
N ALA A 304 -8.74 -9.25 13.83
CA ALA A 304 -7.88 -10.41 13.60
C ALA A 304 -8.46 -11.73 14.16
N SER A 305 -9.76 -11.80 14.45
CA SER A 305 -10.39 -13.01 14.96
C SER A 305 -10.36 -14.16 13.93
N PRO A 306 -10.02 -15.39 14.34
CA PRO A 306 -10.07 -16.57 13.47
C PRO A 306 -11.48 -16.97 13.04
N ASP A 307 -12.53 -16.46 13.70
CA ASP A 307 -13.93 -16.76 13.37
C ASP A 307 -14.44 -16.02 12.13
N HIS A 308 -13.66 -15.07 11.60
CA HIS A 308 -13.98 -14.40 10.34
C HIS A 308 -13.71 -15.29 9.13
N LEU A 309 -14.41 -15.00 8.02
CA LEU A 309 -14.18 -15.65 6.74
C LEU A 309 -12.69 -15.58 6.31
N GLY A 310 -12.26 -16.63 5.62
CA GLY A 310 -11.00 -16.66 4.87
C GLY A 310 -11.15 -16.08 3.46
N LEU A 311 -10.05 -16.03 2.72
CA LEU A 311 -10.02 -15.55 1.34
C LEU A 311 -10.80 -16.47 0.39
N GLU A 312 -10.72 -17.80 0.54
CA GLU A 312 -11.45 -18.72 -0.36
C GLU A 312 -12.96 -18.56 -0.19
N ALA A 313 -13.44 -18.47 1.05
CA ALA A 313 -14.85 -18.23 1.33
C ALA A 313 -15.33 -16.83 0.89
N LEU A 314 -14.48 -15.80 1.00
CA LEU A 314 -14.80 -14.47 0.48
C LEU A 314 -14.84 -14.45 -1.06
N PHE A 315 -13.98 -15.22 -1.73
CA PHE A 315 -13.98 -15.35 -3.19
C PHE A 315 -15.27 -16.01 -3.69
N GLU A 316 -15.80 -16.98 -2.94
CA GLU A 316 -17.10 -17.59 -3.23
C GLU A 316 -18.23 -16.55 -3.16
N GLU A 317 -18.24 -15.70 -2.13
CA GLU A 317 -19.20 -14.61 -1.99
C GLU A 317 -19.07 -13.57 -3.11
N TYR A 318 -17.84 -13.26 -3.54
CA TYR A 318 -17.58 -12.40 -4.69
C TYR A 318 -18.25 -12.94 -5.95
N LEU A 319 -18.02 -14.21 -6.29
CA LEU A 319 -18.61 -14.82 -7.49
C LEU A 319 -20.14 -14.93 -7.39
N ARG A 320 -20.66 -15.27 -6.21
CA ARG A 320 -22.12 -15.34 -5.96
C ARG A 320 -22.81 -13.99 -6.17
N LEU A 321 -22.18 -12.91 -5.76
CA LEU A 321 -22.75 -11.55 -5.73
C LEU A 321 -22.43 -10.72 -6.99
N LEU A 322 -21.37 -11.07 -7.74
CA LEU A 322 -20.94 -10.35 -8.94
C LEU A 322 -22.07 -10.15 -9.96
N PRO A 323 -22.96 -11.13 -10.24
CA PRO A 323 -24.05 -10.94 -11.19
C PRO A 323 -25.04 -9.87 -10.80
N GLN A 324 -25.37 -9.79 -9.51
CA GLN A 324 -26.26 -8.75 -8.99
C GLN A 324 -25.57 -7.39 -8.99
N TYR A 325 -24.28 -7.35 -8.63
CA TYR A 325 -23.50 -6.11 -8.58
C TYR A 325 -23.37 -5.44 -9.95
N GLN A 326 -23.01 -6.23 -10.97
CA GLN A 326 -22.68 -5.73 -12.31
C GLN A 326 -23.79 -5.96 -13.34
N ALA A 327 -24.95 -6.50 -12.92
CA ALA A 327 -26.09 -6.82 -13.77
C ALA A 327 -25.70 -7.67 -15.00
N VAL A 328 -24.90 -8.72 -14.76
CA VAL A 328 -24.36 -9.61 -15.82
C VAL A 328 -24.27 -11.05 -15.32
N ASP A 329 -24.70 -12.01 -16.14
CA ASP A 329 -24.59 -13.42 -15.78
C ASP A 329 -23.12 -13.90 -15.83
N LEU A 330 -22.71 -14.79 -14.93
CA LEU A 330 -21.32 -15.27 -14.85
C LEU A 330 -20.87 -15.99 -16.12
N ASP A 331 -21.77 -16.70 -16.80
CA ASP A 331 -21.50 -17.45 -18.04
C ASP A 331 -21.19 -16.53 -19.24
N LYS A 332 -21.55 -15.24 -19.15
CA LYS A 332 -21.18 -14.21 -20.12
C LYS A 332 -19.81 -13.59 -19.85
N LEU A 333 -19.20 -13.87 -18.71
CA LEU A 333 -17.92 -13.29 -18.33
C LEU A 333 -16.75 -14.17 -18.78
N HIS A 334 -15.80 -13.56 -19.47
CA HIS A 334 -14.53 -14.19 -19.80
C HIS A 334 -13.45 -13.72 -18.83
N PHE A 335 -13.28 -14.45 -17.74
CA PHE A 335 -12.29 -14.16 -16.71
C PHE A 335 -10.87 -14.23 -17.28
N GLN A 336 -10.14 -13.13 -17.14
CA GLN A 336 -8.75 -12.99 -17.58
C GLN A 336 -7.78 -13.31 -16.43
N ARG A 337 -8.16 -12.95 -15.20
CA ARG A 337 -7.33 -13.12 -14.00
C ARG A 337 -8.15 -13.02 -12.73
N ALA A 338 -7.70 -13.69 -11.68
CA ALA A 338 -8.19 -13.54 -10.32
C ALA A 338 -7.21 -12.74 -9.47
N LEU A 339 -7.75 -12.03 -8.48
CA LEU A 339 -7.03 -11.12 -7.61
C LEU A 339 -7.44 -11.44 -6.17
N PHE A 340 -6.47 -11.63 -5.28
CA PHE A 340 -6.74 -11.86 -3.87
C PHE A 340 -5.54 -11.46 -3.02
N GLY A 341 -5.83 -10.98 -1.81
CA GLY A 341 -4.81 -10.54 -0.88
C GLY A 341 -5.43 -10.10 0.44
N PHE A 342 -4.57 -9.90 1.42
CA PHE A 342 -4.96 -9.33 2.70
C PHE A 342 -3.93 -8.31 3.15
N PHE A 343 -4.41 -7.28 3.84
CA PHE A 343 -3.60 -6.16 4.30
C PHE A 343 -3.77 -5.99 5.81
N PRO A 344 -2.74 -6.35 6.60
CA PRO A 344 -2.76 -6.11 8.04
C PRO A 344 -2.56 -4.62 8.33
N ALA A 345 -3.39 -4.08 9.22
CA ALA A 345 -3.25 -2.73 9.78
C ALA A 345 -2.84 -2.83 11.25
N TYR A 346 -1.86 -2.01 11.63
CA TYR A 346 -1.37 -1.91 13.00
C TYR A 346 -1.57 -0.48 13.49
N HIS A 347 -2.16 -0.33 14.67
CA HIS A 347 -2.36 0.94 15.34
C HIS A 347 -1.02 1.66 15.60
N GLN A 348 0.00 0.88 15.99
CA GLN A 348 1.38 1.35 16.08
C GLN A 348 2.04 1.34 14.70
N SER A 349 1.64 2.29 13.87
CA SER A 349 2.25 2.59 12.58
C SER A 349 2.53 4.10 12.46
N PRO A 350 3.60 4.51 11.76
CA PRO A 350 4.55 3.67 11.01
C PRO A 350 5.47 2.82 11.91
N LEU A 351 6.01 1.73 11.36
CA LEU A 351 6.89 0.79 12.06
C LEU A 351 8.16 1.51 12.54
N ARG A 352 8.47 1.34 13.83
CA ARG A 352 9.74 1.77 14.42
C ARG A 352 10.65 0.55 14.55
N THR A 353 11.79 0.57 13.86
CA THR A 353 12.81 -0.48 13.99
C THR A 353 13.83 -0.12 15.06
N PRO A 354 14.33 -1.09 15.85
CA PRO A 354 15.39 -0.84 16.83
C PRO A 354 16.79 -0.80 16.22
N TRP A 355 16.92 -1.09 14.92
CA TRP A 355 18.20 -1.30 14.27
C TRP A 355 18.72 -0.06 13.57
N ASN A 356 20.00 0.26 13.80
CA ASN A 356 20.70 1.23 12.98
C ASN A 356 20.78 0.73 11.53
N ARG A 357 20.85 1.67 10.57
CA ARG A 357 21.13 1.39 9.16
C ARG A 357 20.09 0.52 8.44
N ILE A 358 18.89 0.32 9.01
CA ILE A 358 17.78 -0.37 8.36
C ILE A 358 16.56 0.57 8.29
N LEU A 359 16.05 0.79 7.09
CA LEU A 359 14.88 1.63 6.83
C LEU A 359 13.78 0.84 6.09
N PRO A 360 12.64 0.54 6.74
CA PRO A 360 11.49 0.01 6.03
C PRO A 360 10.79 1.11 5.21
N VAL A 361 10.35 0.77 4.00
CA VAL A 361 9.58 1.64 3.08
C VAL A 361 8.41 0.87 2.47
N GLY A 362 7.48 1.57 1.84
CA GLY A 362 6.26 0.97 1.28
C GLY A 362 5.49 0.18 2.35
N ASP A 363 4.97 -0.98 1.95
CA ASP A 363 4.16 -1.84 2.82
C ASP A 363 4.95 -2.40 4.01
N SER A 364 6.28 -2.54 3.92
CA SER A 364 7.14 -2.95 5.05
C SER A 364 7.11 -1.92 6.19
N SER A 365 6.93 -0.64 5.86
CA SER A 365 6.92 0.43 6.85
C SER A 365 5.58 0.60 7.58
N GLY A 366 4.49 0.06 7.02
CA GLY A 366 3.14 0.33 7.51
C GLY A 366 2.69 1.80 7.37
N ASN A 367 3.28 2.58 6.45
CA ASN A 367 2.93 4.00 6.23
C ASN A 367 1.63 4.21 5.41
N GLN A 368 0.97 3.14 4.97
CA GLN A 368 -0.23 3.24 4.14
C GLN A 368 -1.48 3.56 4.96
N SER A 369 -2.49 4.11 4.28
CA SER A 369 -3.82 4.32 4.87
C SER A 369 -4.45 2.98 5.27
N PRO A 370 -5.02 2.88 6.48
CA PRO A 370 -5.81 1.72 6.88
C PRO A 370 -7.18 1.66 6.19
N LEU A 371 -7.55 2.64 5.36
CA LEU A 371 -8.76 2.59 4.53
C LEU A 371 -8.47 2.01 3.15
N SER A 372 -7.62 2.63 2.35
CA SER A 372 -7.41 2.19 0.96
C SER A 372 -6.39 1.07 0.77
N PHE A 373 -5.44 0.88 1.71
CA PHE A 373 -4.32 -0.05 1.61
C PHE A 373 -3.50 0.03 0.30
N GLY A 374 -3.54 1.16 -0.39
CA GLY A 374 -2.86 1.36 -1.68
C GLY A 374 -1.35 1.55 -1.52
N GLY A 375 -0.58 0.46 -1.46
CA GLY A 375 0.89 0.49 -1.32
C GLY A 375 1.61 1.31 -2.40
N PHE A 376 1.15 1.21 -3.66
CA PHE A 376 1.68 2.01 -4.77
C PHE A 376 1.41 3.51 -4.59
N GLY A 377 0.15 3.91 -4.36
CA GLY A 377 -0.22 5.31 -4.16
C GLY A 377 0.53 5.95 -2.98
N ALA A 378 0.60 5.23 -1.85
CA ALA A 378 1.37 5.67 -0.68
C ALA A 378 2.87 5.81 -0.96
N MET A 379 3.46 4.86 -1.71
CA MET A 379 4.87 4.94 -2.10
C MET A 379 5.14 6.13 -3.03
N VAL A 380 4.31 6.33 -4.05
CA VAL A 380 4.42 7.46 -5.00
C VAL A 380 4.32 8.79 -4.27
N ARG A 381 3.32 8.94 -3.40
CA ARG A 381 3.12 10.13 -2.55
C ARG A 381 4.35 10.46 -1.71
N HIS A 382 5.01 9.46 -1.15
CA HIS A 382 6.18 9.66 -0.29
C HIS A 382 7.53 9.60 -1.03
N LEU A 383 7.56 9.30 -2.33
CA LEU A 383 8.77 8.98 -3.08
C LEU A 383 9.79 10.13 -3.04
N GLU A 384 9.34 11.37 -3.26
CA GLU A 384 10.22 12.53 -3.25
C GLU A 384 10.81 12.79 -1.87
N ARG A 385 9.98 12.87 -0.81
CA ARG A 385 10.50 13.12 0.55
C ARG A 385 11.44 12.03 1.02
N LEU A 386 11.17 10.76 0.66
CA LEU A 386 12.05 9.64 1.01
C LEU A 386 13.35 9.72 0.22
N THR A 387 13.31 10.01 -1.07
CA THR A 387 14.51 10.18 -1.91
C THR A 387 15.41 11.29 -1.37
N LEU A 388 14.85 12.48 -1.15
CA LEU A 388 15.59 13.62 -0.61
C LEU A 388 16.10 13.34 0.80
N GLY A 389 15.28 12.66 1.60
CA GLY A 389 15.59 12.39 2.98
C GLY A 389 16.66 11.33 3.19
N ILE A 390 16.62 10.25 2.42
CA ILE A 390 17.66 9.22 2.41
C ILE A 390 18.97 9.79 1.89
N HIS A 391 18.92 10.61 0.82
CA HIS A 391 20.11 11.31 0.35
C HIS A 391 20.73 12.18 1.46
N ALA A 392 19.93 13.00 2.16
CA ALA A 392 20.43 13.80 3.27
C ALA A 392 20.99 12.93 4.42
N ALA A 393 20.34 11.81 4.75
CA ALA A 393 20.79 10.89 5.78
C ALA A 393 22.16 10.26 5.43
N LEU A 394 22.34 9.79 4.20
CA LEU A 394 23.59 9.22 3.71
C LEU A 394 24.70 10.29 3.62
N SER A 395 24.39 11.50 3.16
CA SER A 395 25.37 12.59 3.06
C SER A 395 25.86 13.11 4.40
N SER A 396 25.11 12.89 5.49
CA SER A 396 25.43 13.39 6.83
C SER A 396 25.56 12.29 7.89
N GLU A 397 25.69 11.03 7.47
CA GLU A 397 25.80 9.84 8.33
C GLU A 397 24.71 9.74 9.41
N GLN A 398 23.49 10.18 9.10
CA GLN A 398 22.32 10.11 10.00
C GLN A 398 21.62 8.75 9.86
N LEU A 399 22.37 7.67 10.11
CA LEU A 399 21.94 6.29 9.88
C LEU A 399 21.66 5.53 11.18
N SER A 400 21.51 6.23 12.31
CA SER A 400 21.01 5.62 13.55
C SER A 400 19.52 5.27 13.44
N ALA A 401 19.05 4.32 14.24
CA ALA A 401 17.63 3.96 14.31
C ALA A 401 16.76 5.19 14.58
N SER A 402 17.16 6.05 15.53
CA SER A 402 16.47 7.30 15.85
C SER A 402 16.40 8.26 14.66
N SER A 403 17.50 8.43 13.92
CA SER A 403 17.59 9.35 12.78
C SER A 403 16.80 8.85 11.58
N LEU A 404 16.88 7.55 11.27
CA LEU A 404 16.12 6.94 10.18
C LEU A 404 14.62 6.93 10.48
N SER A 405 14.23 6.83 11.75
CA SER A 405 12.82 6.88 12.15
C SER A 405 12.15 8.24 11.85
N LEU A 406 12.94 9.30 11.62
CA LEU A 406 12.42 10.60 11.16
C LEU A 406 11.98 10.58 9.68
N LEU A 407 12.42 9.59 8.89
CA LEU A 407 11.96 9.37 7.51
C LEU A 407 10.61 8.64 7.43
N ALA A 408 10.13 8.07 8.53
CA ALA A 408 8.79 7.51 8.67
C ALA A 408 8.10 8.17 9.87
N PRO A 409 7.79 9.48 9.79
CA PRO A 409 7.25 10.22 10.91
C PRO A 409 5.84 9.77 11.25
N TYR A 410 5.39 10.09 12.46
CA TYR A 410 3.99 9.95 12.83
C TYR A 410 3.11 10.81 11.91
N GLN A 411 2.01 10.23 11.41
CA GLN A 411 1.11 10.84 10.42
C GLN A 411 -0.31 10.92 10.99
N PRO A 412 -0.68 12.00 11.72
CA PRO A 412 -1.99 12.10 12.34
C PRO A 412 -3.15 12.07 11.34
N ASN A 413 -2.96 12.58 10.12
CA ASN A 413 -3.94 12.46 9.02
C ASN A 413 -4.30 11.00 8.70
N LEU A 414 -3.35 10.08 8.75
CA LEU A 414 -3.62 8.66 8.57
C LEU A 414 -4.15 8.04 9.87
N SER A 415 -3.57 8.36 11.03
CA SER A 415 -3.99 7.77 12.31
C SER A 415 -5.46 8.07 12.65
N VAL A 416 -5.99 9.25 12.32
CA VAL A 416 -7.42 9.55 12.55
C VAL A 416 -8.38 8.65 11.76
N THR A 417 -7.92 8.03 10.67
CA THR A 417 -8.75 7.13 9.86
C THR A 417 -8.98 5.77 10.51
N TRP A 418 -8.19 5.40 11.52
CA TRP A 418 -8.35 4.15 12.25
C TRP A 418 -9.74 4.03 12.90
N LEU A 419 -10.26 5.13 13.43
CA LEU A 419 -11.63 5.17 13.98
C LEU A 419 -12.69 4.95 12.89
N PHE A 420 -12.45 5.44 11.66
CA PHE A 420 -13.37 5.23 10.55
C PHE A 420 -13.37 3.77 10.12
N GLN A 421 -12.19 3.17 9.97
CA GLN A 421 -12.07 1.74 9.69
C GLN A 421 -12.78 0.90 10.75
N LYS A 422 -12.60 1.23 12.04
CA LYS A 422 -13.30 0.56 13.15
C LYS A 422 -14.82 0.73 13.10
N ALA A 423 -15.32 1.85 12.58
CA ALA A 423 -16.75 2.06 12.37
C ALA A 423 -17.30 1.39 11.09
N MET A 424 -16.41 0.92 10.20
CA MET A 424 -16.72 0.28 8.92
C MET A 424 -16.66 -1.26 8.97
N ARG A 425 -16.40 -1.84 10.15
CA ARG A 425 -16.24 -3.30 10.34
C ARG A 425 -17.35 -3.90 11.19
N ALA A 426 -17.62 -5.18 10.97
CA ALA A 426 -18.60 -5.95 11.74
C ALA A 426 -17.89 -7.01 12.60
N ASP A 427 -17.38 -6.62 13.77
CA ASP A 427 -16.60 -7.49 14.65
C ASP A 427 -17.41 -8.69 15.19
N VAL A 428 -16.74 -9.83 15.41
CA VAL A 428 -17.36 -11.13 15.77
C VAL A 428 -18.26 -11.07 17.00
N GLY A 429 -17.95 -10.20 17.97
CA GLY A 429 -18.74 -10.02 19.20
C GLY A 429 -19.87 -8.99 19.13
N GLY A 430 -20.00 -8.25 18.01
CA GLY A 430 -20.94 -7.13 17.90
C GLY A 430 -22.28 -7.54 17.26
N ASN A 431 -23.39 -7.35 17.98
CA ASN A 431 -24.72 -7.40 17.36
C ASN A 431 -25.02 -6.04 16.70
N ILE A 432 -24.68 -5.90 15.42
CA ILE A 432 -24.84 -4.67 14.66
C ILE A 432 -26.05 -4.80 13.73
N PRO A 433 -27.00 -3.83 13.72
CA PRO A 433 -28.08 -3.77 12.75
C PRO A 433 -27.56 -3.87 11.31
N PRO A 434 -28.24 -4.62 10.42
CA PRO A 434 -27.70 -4.98 9.10
C PRO A 434 -27.27 -3.79 8.24
N ASP A 435 -27.95 -2.65 8.35
CA ASP A 435 -27.68 -1.45 7.53
C ASP A 435 -26.90 -0.36 8.25
N ARG A 436 -26.41 -0.60 9.48
CA ARG A 436 -25.77 0.46 10.28
C ARG A 436 -24.59 1.10 9.57
N ILE A 437 -23.70 0.27 9.01
CA ILE A 437 -22.48 0.75 8.34
C ILE A 437 -22.83 1.49 7.05
N ASN A 438 -23.74 0.93 6.25
CA ASN A 438 -24.26 1.58 5.04
C ASN A 438 -24.85 2.96 5.33
N ARG A 439 -25.71 3.06 6.36
CA ARG A 439 -26.33 4.32 6.77
C ARG A 439 -25.30 5.35 7.24
N LEU A 440 -24.31 4.91 8.03
CA LEU A 440 -23.24 5.77 8.49
C LEU A 440 -22.48 6.38 7.31
N LEU A 441 -22.02 5.54 6.39
CA LEU A 441 -21.23 5.97 5.25
C LEU A 441 -22.04 6.84 4.30
N ALA A 442 -23.29 6.46 3.99
CA ALA A 442 -24.19 7.29 3.19
C ALA A 442 -24.30 8.71 3.74
N VAL A 443 -24.55 8.86 5.04
CA VAL A 443 -24.69 10.17 5.68
C VAL A 443 -23.37 10.96 5.65
N VAL A 444 -22.25 10.32 5.98
CA VAL A 444 -20.94 10.99 5.99
C VAL A 444 -20.55 11.47 4.59
N PHE A 445 -20.66 10.62 3.58
CA PHE A 445 -20.30 10.98 2.21
C PHE A 445 -21.25 12.02 1.59
N LEU A 446 -22.56 11.94 1.84
CA LEU A 446 -23.50 13.00 1.42
C LEU A 446 -23.19 14.33 2.12
N THR A 447 -22.79 14.29 3.39
CA THR A 447 -22.37 15.49 4.12
C THR A 447 -21.12 16.11 3.49
N MET A 448 -20.12 15.29 3.15
CA MET A 448 -18.91 15.74 2.43
C MET A 448 -19.25 16.32 1.07
N GLN A 449 -20.14 15.68 0.29
CA GLN A 449 -20.59 16.18 -1.00
C GLN A 449 -21.23 17.57 -0.87
N GLN A 450 -22.09 17.78 0.14
CA GLN A 450 -22.70 19.08 0.39
C GLN A 450 -21.70 20.16 0.86
N LEU A 451 -20.56 19.76 1.43
CA LEU A 451 -19.46 20.67 1.78
C LEU A 451 -18.56 20.99 0.57
N GLY A 452 -18.68 20.21 -0.51
CA GLY A 452 -18.06 20.44 -1.81
C GLY A 452 -16.74 19.70 -2.03
N ASP A 453 -16.21 19.83 -3.25
CA ASP A 453 -15.05 19.06 -3.74
C ASP A 453 -13.77 19.23 -2.91
N ARG A 454 -13.59 20.39 -2.25
CA ARG A 454 -12.45 20.64 -1.34
C ARG A 454 -12.45 19.76 -0.10
N VAL A 455 -13.60 19.17 0.24
CA VAL A 455 -13.75 18.23 1.36
C VAL A 455 -13.76 16.80 0.83
N LEU A 456 -14.58 16.53 -0.19
CA LEU A 456 -14.80 15.16 -0.67
C LEU A 456 -13.59 14.57 -1.42
N ARG A 457 -12.98 15.31 -2.35
CA ARG A 457 -11.93 14.74 -3.22
C ARG A 457 -10.68 14.33 -2.44
N PRO A 458 -10.10 15.18 -1.56
CA PRO A 458 -8.92 14.79 -0.79
C PRO A 458 -9.19 13.56 0.07
N PHE A 459 -10.37 13.46 0.70
CA PHE A 459 -10.73 12.29 1.50
C PHE A 459 -10.74 10.99 0.68
N LEU A 460 -11.29 11.03 -0.54
CA LEU A 460 -11.29 9.87 -1.45
C LEU A 460 -9.90 9.49 -1.99
N GLN A 461 -8.90 10.36 -1.80
CA GLN A 461 -7.49 10.13 -2.17
C GLN A 461 -6.62 9.79 -0.94
N ASP A 462 -7.23 9.49 0.21
CA ASP A 462 -6.58 9.30 1.52
C ASP A 462 -5.83 10.53 2.05
N VAL A 463 -6.20 11.72 1.60
CA VAL A 463 -5.65 12.99 2.08
C VAL A 463 -6.64 13.60 3.07
N VAL A 464 -6.50 13.20 4.34
CA VAL A 464 -7.35 13.71 5.43
C VAL A 464 -6.75 14.98 6.02
N GLN A 465 -7.49 16.08 5.90
CA GLN A 465 -7.09 17.39 6.42
C GLN A 465 -7.96 17.82 7.60
N PHE A 466 -7.38 18.58 8.53
CA PHE A 466 -8.05 18.98 9.76
C PHE A 466 -9.39 19.70 9.53
N LEU A 467 -9.39 20.77 8.72
CA LEU A 467 -10.57 21.62 8.55
C LEU A 467 -11.72 20.89 7.80
N PRO A 468 -11.47 20.22 6.65
CA PRO A 468 -12.47 19.37 6.01
C PRO A 468 -13.07 18.31 6.94
N LEU A 469 -12.23 17.64 7.74
CA LEU A 469 -12.68 16.64 8.69
C LEU A 469 -13.56 17.27 9.79
N THR A 470 -13.12 18.38 10.38
CA THR A 470 -13.86 19.12 11.41
C THR A 470 -15.26 19.52 10.91
N GLN A 471 -15.33 20.08 9.70
CA GLN A 471 -16.59 20.50 9.08
C GLN A 471 -17.53 19.32 8.87
N THR A 472 -17.00 18.19 8.39
CA THR A 472 -17.79 16.98 8.16
C THR A 472 -18.33 16.41 9.46
N LEU A 473 -17.48 16.25 10.48
CA LEU A 473 -17.88 15.73 11.79
C LEU A 473 -18.91 16.62 12.47
N PHE A 474 -18.67 17.94 12.49
CA PHE A 474 -19.58 18.90 13.12
C PHE A 474 -20.95 18.93 12.43
N LYS A 475 -20.96 19.01 11.09
CA LYS A 475 -22.19 19.03 10.30
C LYS A 475 -22.97 17.71 10.47
N THR A 476 -22.29 16.58 10.48
CA THR A 476 -22.91 15.26 10.70
C THR A 476 -23.48 15.15 12.11
N ALA A 477 -22.76 15.61 13.14
CA ALA A 477 -23.22 15.54 14.53
C ALA A 477 -24.47 16.40 14.78
N ILE A 478 -24.58 17.56 14.15
CA ILE A 478 -25.77 18.42 14.25
C ILE A 478 -26.95 17.84 13.48
N ALA A 479 -26.73 17.39 12.24
CA ALA A 479 -27.80 16.90 11.39
C ALA A 479 -28.30 15.50 11.80
N HIS A 480 -27.42 14.67 12.36
CA HIS A 480 -27.69 13.26 12.68
C HIS A 480 -27.17 12.84 14.08
N PRO A 481 -27.61 13.50 15.17
CA PRO A 481 -27.08 13.25 16.52
C PRO A 481 -27.31 11.82 17.00
N LEU A 482 -28.44 11.21 16.66
CA LEU A 482 -28.76 9.82 17.01
C LEU A 482 -27.82 8.82 16.32
N LEU A 483 -27.40 9.10 15.08
CA LEU A 483 -26.47 8.24 14.35
C LEU A 483 -25.10 8.25 15.02
N ILE A 484 -24.59 9.43 15.39
CA ILE A 484 -23.30 9.56 16.10
C ILE A 484 -23.37 8.87 17.47
N ALA A 485 -24.46 9.03 18.22
CA ALA A 485 -24.64 8.36 19.50
C ALA A 485 -24.59 6.82 19.38
N GLN A 486 -25.06 6.25 18.27
CA GLN A 486 -25.01 4.80 18.01
C GLN A 486 -23.61 4.28 17.66
N ILE A 487 -22.69 5.15 17.23
CA ILE A 487 -21.30 4.77 16.92
C ILE A 487 -20.50 4.56 18.20
N ILE A 488 -20.75 5.36 19.24
CA ILE A 488 -19.95 5.37 20.48
C ILE A 488 -19.82 3.97 21.12
N PRO A 489 -20.89 3.17 21.30
CA PRO A 489 -20.75 1.83 21.86
C PRO A 489 -20.01 0.85 20.94
N HIS A 490 -20.04 1.08 19.63
CA HIS A 490 -19.41 0.21 18.64
C HIS A 490 -17.90 0.45 18.55
N VAL A 491 -17.47 1.71 18.53
CA VAL A 491 -16.04 2.05 18.52
C VAL A 491 -15.40 1.95 19.91
N GLY A 492 -16.18 2.20 20.97
CA GLY A 492 -15.74 2.19 22.37
C GLY A 492 -15.10 3.51 22.82
N LEU A 493 -15.31 3.86 24.10
CA LEU A 493 -14.83 5.12 24.68
C LEU A 493 -13.30 5.25 24.66
N GLY A 494 -12.57 4.15 24.88
CA GLY A 494 -11.10 4.16 24.82
C GLY A 494 -10.57 4.57 23.45
N ALA A 495 -11.17 4.05 22.37
CA ALA A 495 -10.81 4.40 21.01
C ALA A 495 -11.12 5.88 20.69
N LEU A 496 -12.20 6.44 21.24
CA LEU A 496 -12.54 7.86 21.05
C LEU A 496 -11.57 8.80 21.75
N ILE A 497 -11.14 8.45 22.97
CA ILE A 497 -10.13 9.22 23.72
C ILE A 497 -8.81 9.22 22.95
N ASP A 498 -8.37 8.05 22.52
CA ASP A 498 -7.14 7.90 21.75
C ASP A 498 -7.21 8.64 20.39
N TRP A 499 -8.32 8.50 19.67
CA TRP A 499 -8.57 9.26 18.44
C TRP A 499 -8.53 10.79 18.64
N THR A 500 -8.96 11.29 19.80
CA THR A 500 -8.92 12.74 20.10
C THR A 500 -7.47 13.25 20.15
N ILE A 501 -6.51 12.42 20.56
CA ILE A 501 -5.07 12.74 20.52
C ILE A 501 -4.61 12.88 19.06
N HIS A 502 -5.00 11.93 18.20
CA HIS A 502 -4.67 11.99 16.76
C HIS A 502 -5.29 13.20 16.08
N TYR A 503 -6.57 13.48 16.35
CA TYR A 503 -7.30 14.63 15.81
C TYR A 503 -6.70 15.98 16.27
N THR A 504 -6.31 16.09 17.54
CA THR A 504 -5.64 17.29 18.05
C THR A 504 -4.29 17.51 17.37
N ASN A 505 -3.50 16.43 17.21
CA ASN A 505 -2.23 16.50 16.49
C ASN A 505 -2.41 16.86 15.01
N LEU A 506 -3.48 16.39 14.36
CA LEU A 506 -3.81 16.79 12.99
C LEU A 506 -4.01 18.31 12.88
N GLY A 507 -4.70 18.91 13.86
CA GLY A 507 -4.84 20.36 13.97
C GLY A 507 -3.51 21.08 14.20
N ILE A 508 -2.69 20.58 15.13
CA ILE A 508 -1.35 21.13 15.41
C ILE A 508 -0.47 21.08 14.15
N TYR A 509 -0.41 19.93 13.46
CA TYR A 509 0.41 19.74 12.27
C TYR A 509 -0.07 20.63 11.13
N SER A 510 -1.38 20.82 10.96
CA SER A 510 -1.95 21.74 9.98
C SER A 510 -1.53 23.20 10.23
N VAL A 511 -1.36 23.59 11.49
CA VAL A 511 -0.85 24.92 11.85
C VAL A 511 0.66 24.99 11.58
N LEU A 512 1.44 24.03 12.08
CA LEU A 512 2.89 23.99 11.94
C LEU A 512 3.34 23.94 10.47
N SER A 513 2.65 23.17 9.63
CA SER A 513 2.93 23.06 8.20
C SER A 513 2.93 24.43 7.52
N LYS A 514 1.94 25.28 7.84
CA LYS A 514 1.84 26.66 7.31
C LYS A 514 2.97 27.59 7.76
N PHE A 515 3.59 27.32 8.91
CA PHE A 515 4.74 28.09 9.41
C PHE A 515 6.09 27.61 8.87
N SER A 516 6.15 26.41 8.27
CA SER A 516 7.39 25.83 7.74
C SER A 516 8.19 26.76 6.80
N PRO A 517 7.57 27.51 5.86
CA PRO A 517 8.29 28.41 4.95
C PRO A 517 9.02 29.55 5.68
N ILE A 518 8.52 29.96 6.85
CA ILE A 518 9.12 31.05 7.65
C ILE A 518 10.38 30.56 8.37
N ILE A 519 10.43 29.28 8.74
CA ILE A 519 11.53 28.66 9.48
C ILE A 519 12.68 28.25 8.54
N GLN A 520 12.37 27.83 7.31
CA GLN A 520 13.36 27.31 6.35
C GLN A 520 14.60 28.20 6.12
N PRO A 521 14.51 29.54 5.97
CA PRO A 521 15.67 30.39 5.77
C PRO A 521 16.70 30.31 6.91
N TRP A 522 16.22 30.11 8.14
CA TRP A 522 17.05 30.06 9.35
C TRP A 522 17.81 28.73 9.47
N LEU A 523 17.28 27.66 8.87
CA LEU A 523 17.88 26.34 8.91
C LEU A 523 19.23 26.28 8.18
N LYS A 524 19.44 27.13 7.17
CA LYS A 524 20.68 27.13 6.37
C LYS A 524 21.95 27.38 7.19
N ASN A 525 21.81 28.01 8.36
CA ASN A 525 22.94 28.35 9.24
C ASN A 525 23.22 27.28 10.32
N LEU A 526 22.40 26.23 10.40
CA LEU A 526 22.58 25.17 11.39
C LEU A 526 23.63 24.14 10.95
N PRO A 527 24.26 23.40 11.87
CA PRO A 527 25.07 22.23 11.52
C PRO A 527 24.26 21.18 10.76
N THR A 528 24.91 20.46 9.82
CA THR A 528 24.25 19.48 8.93
C THR A 528 23.36 18.45 9.65
N PRO A 529 23.76 17.86 10.80
CA PRO A 529 22.88 16.93 11.53
C PRO A 529 21.59 17.59 12.02
N GLN A 530 21.66 18.85 12.47
CA GLN A 530 20.47 19.60 12.90
C GLN A 530 19.61 19.96 11.69
N GLN A 531 20.22 20.37 10.58
CA GLN A 531 19.48 20.62 9.33
C GLN A 531 18.68 19.38 8.92
N TYR A 532 19.29 18.19 8.96
CA TYR A 532 18.60 16.94 8.68
C TYR A 532 17.36 16.77 9.57
N GLN A 533 17.51 16.92 10.89
CA GLN A 533 16.40 16.76 11.83
C GLN A 533 15.26 17.74 11.56
N TYR A 534 15.55 19.04 11.38
CA TYR A 534 14.54 20.05 11.12
C TYR A 534 13.83 19.85 9.78
N HIS A 535 14.56 19.47 8.72
CA HIS A 535 13.92 19.14 7.44
C HIS A 535 12.98 17.95 7.58
N ARG A 536 13.34 16.92 8.36
CA ARG A 536 12.45 15.79 8.63
C ARG A 536 11.24 16.16 9.47
N TRP A 537 11.35 17.10 10.42
CA TRP A 537 10.20 17.61 11.16
C TRP A 537 9.26 18.42 10.27
N ILE A 538 9.79 19.22 9.35
CA ILE A 538 8.97 19.94 8.35
C ILE A 538 8.24 18.95 7.45
N ASP A 539 8.93 17.90 6.97
CA ASP A 539 8.29 16.81 6.22
C ASP A 539 7.18 16.15 7.05
N ALA A 540 7.44 15.87 8.34
CA ALA A 540 6.43 15.31 9.24
C ALA A 540 5.18 16.19 9.37
N TRP A 541 5.35 17.51 9.49
CA TRP A 541 4.22 18.44 9.59
C TRP A 541 3.40 18.50 8.31
N ARG A 542 4.07 18.59 7.15
CA ARG A 542 3.40 18.69 5.85
C ARG A 542 2.62 17.42 5.49
N TYR A 543 3.28 16.27 5.59
CA TYR A 543 2.64 15.00 5.23
C TYR A 543 1.66 14.56 6.31
N GLY A 544 1.96 14.81 7.58
CA GLY A 544 1.06 14.50 8.68
C GLY A 544 -0.20 15.37 8.74
N SER A 545 -0.22 16.54 8.09
CA SER A 545 -1.40 17.39 7.96
C SER A 545 -2.26 17.09 6.72
N GLY A 546 -1.75 16.26 5.78
CA GLY A 546 -2.36 16.06 4.47
C GLY A 546 -2.23 17.28 3.54
N GLU A 547 -1.17 18.10 3.70
CA GLU A 547 -0.84 19.22 2.81
C GLU A 547 0.31 18.87 1.82
N ASP A 548 0.53 17.58 1.58
CA ASP A 548 1.56 17.06 0.68
C ASP A 548 1.29 17.30 -0.81
#